data_AF-A0A3D3BJS7-F1
#
_entry.id   AF-A0A3D3BJS7-F1
#
_cell.length_a   1.000
_cell.length_b   1.000
_cell.length_c   1.000
_cell.angle_alpha   90.00
_cell.angle_beta   90.00
_cell.angle_gamma   90.00
#
_symmetry.space_group_name_H-M   'P 1'
#
loop_
_entity.id
_entity.type
_entity.pdbx_description
1 polymer ?
#
loop_
_entity_poly.entity_id
_entity_poly.type
_entity_poly.pdbx_seq_one_letter_code
_entity_poly.pdbx_strand_id
1 'polypeptide(L)'
;SFWAFFALFSAGIYTIPFFGKFGVITSGDIGLLAISALAGSGAYFCIVMATRGGDVAVVAPFRYTRLLFALGLAVAFFDEQIDPMMIVGSSLIIGSGIVMFLSGGTVRQ
;
A
#
# COMPACT_ATOMS: atom_id res chain seq x y z
N SER A 1 -3.76 -8.11 -17.98
CA SER A 1 -2.47 -7.40 -17.92
C SER A 1 -2.40 -6.11 -18.73
N PHE A 2 -3.16 -5.95 -19.84
CA PHE A 2 -3.16 -4.73 -20.67
C PHE A 2 -3.35 -3.43 -19.86
N TRP A 3 -4.37 -3.37 -18.99
CA TRP A 3 -4.64 -2.23 -18.12
C TRP A 3 -3.49 -1.88 -17.17
N ALA A 4 -2.80 -2.87 -16.62
CA ALA A 4 -1.68 -2.65 -15.71
C ALA A 4 -0.46 -2.06 -16.46
N PHE A 5 -0.17 -2.58 -17.66
CA PHE A 5 0.89 -2.03 -18.51
C PHE A 5 0.59 -0.59 -18.94
N PHE A 6 -0.66 -0.30 -19.30
CA PHE A 6 -1.09 1.05 -19.65
C PHE A 6 -0.99 2.02 -18.46
N ALA A 7 -1.38 1.58 -17.26
CA ALA A 7 -1.23 2.35 -16.03
C ALA A 7 0.25 2.62 -15.69
N LEU A 8 1.13 1.63 -15.81
CA LEU A 8 2.58 1.78 -15.62
C LEU A 8 3.20 2.75 -16.62
N PHE A 9 2.81 2.64 -17.90
CA PHE A 9 3.28 3.53 -18.96
C PHE A 9 2.86 4.99 -18.73
N SER A 10 1.58 5.21 -18.42
CA SER A 10 1.05 6.55 -18.13
C SER A 10 1.66 7.16 -16.86
N ALA A 11 1.80 6.38 -15.78
CA ALA A 11 2.46 6.81 -14.55
C ALA A 11 3.93 7.20 -14.80
N GLY A 12 4.65 6.42 -15.62
CA GLY A 12 6.01 6.74 -16.04
C GLY A 12 6.10 8.10 -16.74
N ILE A 13 5.23 8.35 -17.73
CA ILE A 13 5.15 9.64 -18.45
C ILE A 13 4.86 10.80 -17.50
N TYR A 14 3.91 10.63 -16.58
CA TYR A 14 3.54 11.67 -15.61
C TYR A 14 4.65 12.02 -14.62
N THR A 15 5.56 11.09 -14.35
CA THR A 15 6.61 11.24 -13.34
C THR A 15 7.84 11.98 -13.87
N ILE A 16 8.07 11.98 -15.19
CA ILE A 16 9.20 12.64 -15.87
C ILE A 16 9.40 14.11 -15.43
N PRO A 17 8.35 14.98 -15.39
CA PRO A 17 8.53 16.38 -14.97
C PRO A 17 8.81 16.57 -13.48
N PHE A 18 8.52 15.58 -12.63
CA PHE A 18 8.68 15.69 -11.17
C PHE A 18 10.05 15.21 -10.67
N PHE A 19 10.61 14.15 -11.26
CA PHE A 19 11.81 13.47 -10.72
C PHE A 19 13.12 13.79 -11.47
N GLY A 20 13.09 14.57 -12.56
CA GLY A 20 14.31 15.08 -13.21
C GLY A 20 15.17 14.01 -13.92
N LYS A 21 16.36 14.43 -14.40
CA LYS A 21 17.24 13.62 -15.29
C LYS A 21 17.57 12.26 -14.69
N PHE A 22 17.45 11.21 -15.50
CA PHE A 22 17.86 9.85 -15.17
C PHE A 22 19.27 9.84 -14.57
N GLY A 23 19.34 9.61 -13.26
CA GLY A 23 20.59 9.49 -12.53
C GLY A 23 21.29 8.18 -12.88
N VAL A 24 22.62 8.22 -12.95
CA VAL A 24 23.42 6.99 -13.00
C VAL A 24 23.26 6.25 -11.68
N ILE A 25 22.89 4.96 -11.73
CA ILE A 25 22.75 4.12 -10.53
C ILE A 25 24.08 4.16 -9.77
N THR A 26 24.04 4.60 -8.52
CA THR A 26 25.18 4.53 -7.59
C THR A 26 25.17 3.16 -6.90
N SER A 27 26.32 2.70 -6.40
CA SER A 27 26.44 1.40 -5.73
C SER A 27 25.53 1.24 -4.51
N GLY A 28 25.19 2.34 -3.81
CA GLY A 28 24.22 2.35 -2.71
C GLY A 28 22.77 2.13 -3.16
N ASP A 29 22.40 2.60 -4.35
CA ASP A 29 21.02 2.48 -4.87
C ASP A 29 20.67 1.02 -5.18
N ILE A 30 21.67 0.23 -5.60
CA ILE A 30 21.49 -1.20 -5.88
C ILE A 30 21.06 -1.94 -4.61
N GLY A 31 21.63 -1.58 -3.44
CA GLY A 31 21.25 -2.16 -2.16
C GLY A 31 19.81 -1.83 -1.79
N LEU A 32 19.39 -0.58 -1.96
CA LEU A 32 18.01 -0.14 -1.70
C LEU A 32 17.02 -0.81 -2.66
N LEU A 33 17.37 -0.92 -3.95
CA LEU A 33 16.55 -1.62 -4.94
C LEU A 33 16.40 -3.11 -4.59
N ALA A 34 17.47 -3.77 -4.16
CA ALA A 34 17.42 -5.17 -3.75
C ALA A 34 16.52 -5.38 -2.52
N ILE A 35 16.66 -4.52 -1.50
CA ILE A 35 15.81 -4.57 -0.29
C ILE A 35 14.35 -4.33 -0.65
N SER A 36 14.05 -3.32 -1.47
CA SER A 36 12.68 -3.02 -1.93
C SER A 36 12.07 -4.18 -2.72
N ALA A 37 12.84 -4.80 -3.61
CA ALA A 37 12.39 -5.95 -4.40
C ALA A 37 12.09 -7.16 -3.51
N LEU A 38 12.96 -7.46 -2.54
CA LEU A 38 12.75 -8.54 -1.58
C LEU A 38 11.56 -8.27 -0.66
N ALA A 39 11.42 -7.05 -0.15
CA ALA A 39 10.29 -6.66 0.69
C ALA A 39 8.96 -6.78 -0.06
N GLY A 40 8.88 -6.27 -1.29
CA GLY A 40 7.68 -6.37 -2.13
C GLY A 40 7.32 -7.82 -2.47
N SER A 41 8.31 -8.62 -2.85
CA SER A 41 8.13 -10.04 -3.16
C SER A 41 7.70 -10.84 -1.91
N GLY A 42 8.36 -10.61 -0.78
CA GLY A 42 8.03 -11.24 0.51
C GLY A 42 6.62 -10.89 0.99
N ALA A 43 6.22 -9.61 0.87
CA ALA A 43 4.87 -9.17 1.19
C ALA A 43 3.82 -9.89 0.31
N TYR A 44 4.08 -10.02 -0.99
CA TYR A 44 3.18 -10.74 -1.88
C TYR A 44 3.11 -12.23 -1.54
N PHE A 45 4.25 -12.86 -1.24
CA PHE A 45 4.30 -14.26 -0.78
C PHE A 45 3.48 -14.46 0.50
N CYS A 46 3.58 -13.55 1.46
CA CYS A 46 2.80 -13.60 2.70
C CYS A 46 1.29 -13.50 2.42
N ILE A 47 0.87 -12.58 1.54
CA ILE A 47 -0.54 -12.46 1.11
C ILE A 47 -1.02 -13.77 0.46
N VAL A 48 -0.24 -14.34 -0.46
CA VAL A 48 -0.59 -15.60 -1.13
C VAL A 48 -0.74 -16.74 -0.13
N MET A 49 0.18 -16.85 0.85
CA MET A 49 0.06 -17.84 1.91
C MET A 49 -1.18 -17.61 2.79
N ALA A 50 -1.47 -16.36 3.16
CA ALA A 50 -2.64 -16.00 3.96
C ALA A 50 -3.96 -16.38 3.25
N THR A 51 -4.06 -16.10 1.94
CA THR A 51 -5.24 -16.47 1.15
C THR A 51 -5.39 -17.98 0.90
N ARG A 52 -4.32 -18.76 1.06
CA ARG A 52 -4.35 -20.22 0.88
C ARG A 52 -4.68 -20.98 2.16
N GLY A 53 -4.28 -20.48 3.32
CA GLY A 53 -4.47 -21.13 4.61
C GLY A 53 -5.55 -20.52 5.51
N GLY A 54 -5.95 -19.27 5.26
CA GLY A 54 -6.95 -18.55 6.06
C GLY A 54 -8.29 -18.42 5.35
N ASP A 55 -9.38 -18.43 6.13
CA ASP A 55 -10.72 -18.15 5.62
C ASP A 55 -10.75 -16.76 4.96
N VAL A 56 -11.29 -16.69 3.73
CA VAL A 56 -11.33 -15.47 2.91
C VAL A 56 -12.00 -14.32 3.67
N ALA A 57 -12.92 -14.64 4.59
CA ALA A 57 -13.59 -13.69 5.47
C ALA A 57 -12.64 -12.91 6.40
N VAL A 58 -11.52 -13.51 6.82
CA VAL A 58 -10.52 -12.88 7.70
C VAL A 58 -9.54 -12.01 6.90
N VAL A 59 -9.32 -12.34 5.62
CA VAL A 59 -8.37 -11.62 4.75
C VAL A 59 -9.00 -10.38 4.11
N ALA A 60 -10.32 -10.39 3.88
CA ALA A 60 -11.05 -9.24 3.32
C ALA A 60 -10.82 -7.91 4.08
N PRO A 61 -10.89 -7.84 5.42
CA PRO A 61 -10.64 -6.59 6.16
C PRO A 61 -9.18 -6.14 6.12
N PHE A 62 -8.22 -7.07 5.97
CA PHE A 62 -6.79 -6.75 5.94
C PHE A 62 -6.36 -5.86 4.77
N ARG A 63 -7.11 -5.92 3.66
CA ARG A 63 -6.82 -5.10 2.48
C ARG A 63 -7.01 -3.61 2.76
N TYR A 64 -7.94 -3.27 3.64
CA TYR A 64 -8.25 -1.88 4.01
C TYR A 64 -7.35 -1.40 5.16
N THR A 65 -6.99 -2.27 6.10
CA THR A 65 -6.04 -1.92 7.19
C THR A 65 -4.65 -1.60 6.67
N ARG A 66 -4.21 -2.23 5.56
CA ARG A 66 -2.95 -1.86 4.88
C ARG A 66 -2.88 -0.37 4.54
N LEU A 67 -4.00 0.27 4.21
CA LEU A 67 -4.06 1.69 3.86
C LEU A 67 -3.80 2.58 5.08
N LEU A 68 -4.29 2.18 6.26
CA LEU A 68 -3.96 2.84 7.54
C LEU A 68 -2.50 2.65 7.93
N PHE A 69 -1.96 1.44 7.79
CA PHE A 69 -0.54 1.18 8.04
C PHE A 69 0.38 1.97 7.11
N ALA A 70 0.02 2.06 5.82
CA ALA A 70 0.76 2.86 4.84
C ALA A 70 0.76 4.35 5.22
N LEU A 71 -0.39 4.88 5.64
CA LEU A 71 -0.51 6.26 6.11
C LEU A 71 0.34 6.51 7.38
N GLY A 72 0.30 5.58 8.34
CA GLY A 72 1.12 5.67 9.55
C GLY A 72 2.63 5.63 9.26
N LEU A 73 3.05 4.73 8.36
CA LEU A 73 4.45 4.66 7.92
C LEU A 73 4.88 5.91 7.15
N ALA A 74 4.01 6.49 6.33
CA ALA A 74 4.29 7.72 5.61
C ALA A 74 4.58 8.87 6.57
N VAL A 75 3.71 9.10 7.56
CA VAL A 75 3.95 10.14 8.58
C VAL A 75 5.23 9.86 9.39
N ALA A 76 5.48 8.60 9.76
CA ALA A 76 6.61 8.24 10.61
C ALA A 76 7.99 8.29 9.90
N PHE A 77 8.06 7.92 8.62
CA PHE A 77 9.34 7.84 7.88
C PHE A 77 9.58 9.02 6.93
N PHE A 78 8.52 9.65 6.42
CA PHE A 78 8.64 10.75 5.46
C PHE A 78 8.40 12.14 6.09
N ASP A 79 8.11 12.21 7.39
CA ASP A 79 7.84 13.46 8.15
C ASP A 79 6.77 14.34 7.49
N GLU A 80 5.80 13.70 6.82
CA GLU A 80 4.74 14.40 6.11
C GLU A 80 3.84 15.14 7.12
N GLN A 81 3.73 16.47 7.00
CA GLN A 81 2.89 17.26 7.88
C GLN A 81 1.42 16.93 7.65
N ILE A 82 0.75 16.50 8.72
CA ILE A 82 -0.65 16.08 8.67
C ILE A 82 -1.53 17.31 8.42
N ASP A 83 -1.92 17.50 7.17
CA ASP A 83 -2.87 18.53 6.76
C ASP A 83 -4.28 18.20 7.28
N PRO A 84 -5.13 19.19 7.63
CA PRO A 84 -6.54 18.96 7.98
C PRO A 84 -7.31 18.07 6.98
N MET A 85 -6.98 18.13 5.69
CA MET A 85 -7.57 17.23 4.69
C MET A 85 -7.17 15.76 4.90
N MET A 86 -5.94 15.50 5.36
CA MET A 86 -5.42 14.16 5.70
C MET A 86 -6.07 13.62 6.98
N ILE A 87 -6.44 14.49 7.93
CA ILE A 87 -7.20 14.11 9.13
C ILE A 87 -8.61 13.64 8.75
N VAL A 88 -9.27 14.34 7.83
CA VAL A 88 -10.59 13.94 7.33
C VAL A 88 -10.50 12.61 6.59
N GLY A 89 -9.53 12.45 5.69
CA GLY A 89 -9.31 11.19 4.96
C GLY A 89 -8.98 10.02 5.89
N SER A 90 -8.07 10.20 6.85
CA SER A 90 -7.68 9.15 7.80
C SER A 90 -8.82 8.79 8.76
N SER A 91 -9.59 9.75 9.25
CA SER A 91 -10.76 9.46 10.09
C SER A 91 -11.84 8.65 9.37
N LEU A 92 -12.06 8.92 8.07
CA LEU A 92 -12.98 8.14 7.23
C LEU A 92 -12.48 6.70 7.04
N ILE A 93 -11.18 6.50 6.83
CA ILE A 93 -10.58 5.16 6.70
C ILE A 93 -10.68 4.41 8.03
N ILE A 94 -10.35 5.04 9.17
CA ILE A 94 -10.49 4.44 10.51
C ILE A 94 -11.95 4.07 10.77
N GLY A 95 -12.89 4.97 10.48
CA GLY A 95 -14.33 4.73 10.63
C GLY A 95 -14.82 3.55 9.79
N SER A 96 -14.41 3.48 8.52
CA SER A 96 -14.72 2.34 7.65
C SER A 96 -14.14 1.02 8.16
N GLY A 97 -12.93 1.04 8.75
CA GLY A 97 -12.31 -0.14 9.36
C GLY A 97 -13.10 -0.64 10.57
N ILE A 98 -13.56 0.26 11.43
CA ILE A 98 -14.41 -0.06 12.59
C ILE A 98 -15.76 -0.62 12.14
N VAL A 99 -16.41 0.01 11.16
CA VAL A 99 -17.69 -0.48 10.60
C VAL A 99 -17.52 -1.87 9.97
N MET A 100 -16.41 -2.12 9.27
CA MET A 100 -16.15 -3.44 8.67
C MET A 100 -15.94 -4.51 9.75
N PHE A 101 -15.16 -4.21 10.79
CA PHE A 101 -14.96 -5.11 11.94
C PHE A 101 -16.28 -5.44 12.65
N LEU A 102 -17.14 -4.43 12.84
CA LEU A 102 -18.46 -4.60 13.44
C LEU A 102 -19.43 -5.37 12.52
N SER A 103 -19.42 -5.10 11.21
CA SER A 103 -20.31 -5.78 10.25
C SER A 103 -19.90 -7.23 9.97
N GLY A 104 -18.62 -7.57 10.14
CA GLY A 104 -18.10 -8.94 10.02
C GLY A 104 -18.68 -9.91 11.05
N GLY A 105 -19.33 -9.40 12.12
CA GLY A 105 -20.08 -10.22 13.08
C GLY A 105 -21.52 -10.57 12.65
N THR A 106 -22.03 -10.01 11.54
CA THR A 106 -23.45 -10.14 11.16
C THR A 106 -23.71 -11.05 9.96
N VAL A 107 -22.70 -11.47 9.20
CA VAL A 107 -22.87 -12.57 8.22
C VAL A 107 -22.75 -13.90 8.94
N ARG A 108 -23.77 -14.17 9.74
CA ARG A 108 -24.13 -15.51 10.18
C ARG A 108 -25.09 -16.03 9.11
N GLN A 109 -24.66 -17.07 8.38
CA GLN A 109 -25.38 -18.14 7.68
C GLN A 109 -24.48 -18.65 6.56
#